data_AF-A0A164IBE0-F1
#
_entry.id   AF-A0A164IBE0-F1
#
_cell.length_a   1.000
_cell.length_b   1.000
_cell.length_c   1.000
_cell.angle_alpha   90.00
_cell.angle_beta   90.00
_cell.angle_gamma   90.00
#
_symmetry.space_group_name_H-M   'P 1'
#
loop_
_entity.id
_entity.type
_entity.pdbx_description
1 polymer ?
#
loop_
_entity_poly.entity_id
_entity_poly.type
_entity_poly.pdbx_seq_one_letter_code
_entity_poly.pdbx_strand_id
1 'polypeptide(L)'
;NLAGYNKKIDEATERGEKIGNPFSLTPEEPEPLERLPFIVVVIDELADLMMVVGKKIEELIARLAQKARAAGIHLILATQRPSVDVITGLIKANIPTRLSFQVSSKIDSRTILDQMGAEALLGMGDMLYMPSGTGLPIRVHGAFVSDE
;
A
#
# COMPACT_ATOMS: atom_id res chain seq x y z
N ASN A 1 14.95 8.82 3.86
CA ASN A 1 13.95 7.93 3.22
C ASN A 1 14.65 7.19 2.08
N LEU A 2 14.03 6.16 1.50
CA LEU A 2 14.63 5.33 0.45
C LEU A 2 15.15 6.15 -0.74
N ALA A 3 14.39 7.15 -1.20
CA ALA A 3 14.81 8.03 -2.29
C ALA A 3 16.11 8.79 -1.96
N GLY A 4 16.21 9.36 -0.76
CA GLY A 4 17.43 10.04 -0.31
C GLY A 4 18.61 9.09 -0.10
N TYR A 5 18.35 7.84 0.30
CA TYR A 5 19.37 6.80 0.36
C TYR A 5 19.90 6.47 -1.04
N ASN A 6 19.01 6.14 -1.98
CA ASN A 6 19.37 5.78 -3.35
C ASN A 6 20.11 6.92 -4.07
N LYS A 7 19.68 8.18 -3.87
CA LYS A 7 20.37 9.36 -4.43
C LYS A 7 21.84 9.43 -4.00
N LYS A 8 22.15 9.13 -2.73
CA LYS A 8 23.54 9.14 -2.26
C LYS A 8 24.39 8.02 -2.89
N ILE A 9 23.79 6.85 -3.11
CA ILE A 9 24.46 5.74 -3.80
C ILE A 9 24.74 6.13 -5.26
N ASP A 10 23.75 6.72 -5.95
CA ASP A 10 23.89 7.17 -7.34
C ASP A 10 25.03 8.21 -7.46
N GLU A 11 25.02 9.24 -6.61
CA GLU A 11 26.05 10.30 -6.59
C GLU A 11 27.46 9.75 -6.31
N ALA A 12 27.61 8.76 -5.43
CA ALA A 12 28.89 8.11 -5.18
C ALA A 12 29.37 7.29 -6.38
N THR A 13 28.44 6.56 -7.01
CA THR A 13 28.72 5.76 -8.20
C THR A 13 29.19 6.63 -9.36
N GLU A 14 28.58 7.80 -9.57
CA GLU A 14 29.00 8.79 -10.59
C GLU A 14 30.42 9.32 -10.37
N ARG A 15 30.89 9.39 -9.12
CA ARG A 15 32.27 9.75 -8.77
C ARG A 15 33.26 8.58 -8.83
N GLY A 16 32.78 7.36 -9.14
CA GLY A 16 33.59 6.15 -9.07
C GLY A 16 33.90 5.68 -7.64
N GLU A 17 33.17 6.21 -6.66
CA GLU A 17 33.31 5.88 -5.23
C GLU A 17 32.29 4.81 -4.82
N LYS A 18 32.61 4.04 -3.78
CA LYS A 18 31.69 3.10 -3.15
C LYS A 18 31.46 3.50 -1.70
N ILE A 19 30.20 3.49 -1.27
CA ILE A 19 29.83 3.72 0.14
C ILE A 19 29.82 2.35 0.82
N GLY A 20 30.71 2.12 1.79
CA GLY A 20 30.72 0.87 2.56
C GLY A 20 29.50 0.71 3.46
N ASN A 21 29.07 -0.53 3.68
CA ASN A 21 27.99 -0.85 4.59
C ASN A 21 28.39 -0.57 6.05
N PRO A 22 27.75 0.39 6.74
CA PRO A 22 28.09 0.70 8.13
C PRO A 22 27.73 -0.43 9.11
N PHE A 23 26.98 -1.45 8.65
CA PHE A 23 26.61 -2.63 9.43
C PHE A 23 27.33 -3.90 8.97
N SER A 24 28.41 -3.76 8.21
CA SER A 24 29.20 -4.90 7.77
C SER A 24 29.70 -5.73 8.96
N LEU A 25 29.72 -7.05 8.78
CA LEU A 25 30.36 -7.98 9.71
C LEU A 25 31.90 -7.89 9.65
N THR A 26 32.45 -7.24 8.61
CA THR A 26 33.88 -6.96 8.43
C THR A 26 34.13 -5.45 8.38
N PRO A 27 34.18 -4.73 9.52
CA PRO A 27 34.27 -3.27 9.54
C PRO A 27 35.53 -2.68 8.87
N GLU A 28 36.61 -3.46 8.79
CA GLU A 28 37.89 -3.09 8.16
C GLU A 28 37.77 -3.10 6.61
N GLU A 29 36.87 -3.92 6.08
CA GLU A 29 36.61 -4.06 4.64
C GLU A 29 35.09 -4.24 4.44
N PRO A 30 34.31 -3.16 4.60
CA PRO A 30 32.86 -3.24 4.50
C PRO A 30 32.42 -3.44 3.05
N GLU A 31 31.50 -4.38 2.83
CA GLU A 31 30.88 -4.57 1.52
C GLU A 31 30.17 -3.28 1.06
N PRO A 32 30.20 -2.94 -0.23
CA PRO A 32 29.58 -1.71 -0.71
C PRO A 32 28.06 -1.80 -0.59
N LEU A 33 27.44 -0.70 -0.19
CA LEU A 33 26.01 -0.51 -0.27
C LEU A 33 25.56 -0.41 -1.72
N GLU A 34 24.37 -0.95 -1.97
CA GLU A 34 23.73 -0.92 -3.28
C GLU A 34 22.42 -0.14 -3.22
N ARG A 35 21.93 0.26 -4.39
CA ARG A 35 20.62 0.87 -4.52
C ARG A 35 19.56 -0.12 -4.03
N LEU A 36 18.66 0.34 -3.17
CA LEU A 36 17.58 -0.48 -2.64
C LEU A 36 16.29 -0.28 -3.47
N PRO A 37 15.56 -1.35 -3.79
CA PRO A 37 14.31 -1.24 -4.55
C PRO A 37 13.17 -0.73 -3.68
N PHE A 38 12.15 -0.14 -4.32
CA PHE A 38 10.83 -0.03 -3.70
C PHE A 38 10.19 -1.42 -3.67
N ILE A 39 9.55 -1.75 -2.55
CA ILE A 39 8.86 -3.04 -2.38
C ILE A 39 7.37 -2.76 -2.34
N VAL A 40 6.60 -3.42 -3.20
CA VAL A 40 5.13 -3.36 -3.18
C VAL A 40 4.61 -4.73 -2.77
N VAL A 41 3.84 -4.78 -1.70
CA VAL A 41 3.13 -5.98 -1.26
C VAL A 41 1.68 -5.85 -1.66
N VAL A 42 1.22 -6.76 -2.52
CA VAL A 42 -0.16 -6.80 -3.00
C VAL A 42 -0.86 -8.00 -2.35
N ILE A 43 -1.99 -7.75 -1.72
CA ILE A 43 -2.87 -8.78 -1.15
C ILE A 43 -4.19 -8.71 -1.90
N ASP A 44 -4.47 -9.72 -2.71
CA ASP A 44 -5.67 -9.74 -3.57
C ASP A 44 -6.97 -9.93 -2.76
N GLU A 45 -6.91 -10.74 -1.70
CA GLU A 45 -8.04 -10.97 -0.81
C GLU A 45 -7.63 -10.91 0.67
N LEU A 46 -7.75 -9.71 1.25
CA LEU A 46 -7.44 -9.47 2.66
C LEU A 46 -8.32 -10.30 3.60
N ALA A 47 -9.57 -10.56 3.25
CA ALA A 47 -10.51 -11.23 4.13
C ALA A 47 -10.09 -12.66 4.45
N ASP A 48 -9.41 -13.37 3.53
CA ASP A 48 -8.90 -14.72 3.79
C ASP A 48 -7.83 -14.70 4.89
N LEU A 49 -6.92 -13.72 4.86
CA LEU A 49 -5.92 -13.57 5.90
C LEU A 49 -6.55 -13.21 7.25
N MET A 50 -7.55 -12.32 7.24
CA MET A 50 -8.29 -11.93 8.44
C MET A 50 -9.07 -13.10 9.05
N MET A 51 -9.63 -14.00 8.23
CA MET A 51 -10.36 -15.17 8.74
C MET A 51 -9.46 -16.27 9.28
N VAL A 52 -8.28 -16.48 8.67
CA VAL A 52 -7.37 -17.56 9.08
C VAL A 52 -6.50 -17.15 10.27
N VAL A 53 -5.93 -15.94 10.22
CA VAL A 53 -4.93 -15.46 11.20
C VAL A 53 -5.55 -14.50 12.21
N GLY A 54 -6.62 -13.79 11.85
CA GLY A 54 -7.31 -12.86 12.73
C GLY A 54 -6.44 -11.67 13.12
N LYS A 55 -6.60 -11.21 14.37
CA LYS A 55 -6.01 -9.97 14.89
C LYS A 55 -4.51 -9.79 14.66
N LYS A 56 -3.74 -10.89 14.61
CA LYS A 56 -2.29 -10.80 14.37
C LYS A 56 -1.95 -10.24 12.98
N ILE A 57 -2.74 -10.54 11.95
CA ILE A 57 -2.49 -9.96 10.61
C ILE A 57 -2.80 -8.46 10.58
N GLU A 58 -3.86 -8.05 11.27
CA GLU A 58 -4.28 -6.66 11.39
C GLU A 58 -3.19 -5.79 12.03
N GLU A 59 -2.61 -6.26 13.14
CA GLU A 59 -1.51 -5.59 13.83
C GLU A 59 -0.26 -5.47 12.96
N LEU A 60 0.07 -6.49 12.16
CA LEU A 60 1.20 -6.46 11.23
C LEU A 60 0.97 -5.46 10.09
N ILE A 61 -0.22 -5.45 9.49
CA ILE A 61 -0.59 -4.50 8.44
C ILE A 61 -0.53 -3.07 8.98
N ALA A 62 -1.14 -2.81 10.14
CA ALA A 62 -1.12 -1.51 10.77
C ALA A 62 0.30 -1.03 11.07
N ARG A 63 1.13 -1.89 11.67
CA ARG A 63 2.54 -1.59 11.98
C ARG A 63 3.34 -1.28 10.71
N LEU A 64 3.12 -2.05 9.66
CA LEU A 64 3.79 -1.86 8.38
C LEU A 64 3.36 -0.53 7.75
N ALA A 65 2.05 -0.28 7.61
CA ALA A 65 1.51 0.97 7.06
C ALA A 65 2.03 2.23 7.79
N GLN A 66 2.22 2.18 9.11
CA GLN A 66 2.76 3.30 9.89
C GLN A 66 4.22 3.64 9.62
N LYS A 67 5.07 2.65 9.33
CA LYS A 67 6.54 2.82 9.29
C LYS A 67 7.15 2.67 7.90
N ALA A 68 6.46 1.96 7.01
CA ALA A 68 6.96 1.50 5.72
C ALA A 68 7.27 2.63 4.72
N ARG A 69 6.55 3.75 4.79
CA ARG A 69 6.64 4.85 3.80
C ARG A 69 8.08 5.35 3.61
N ALA A 70 8.81 5.59 4.70
CA ALA A 70 10.17 6.11 4.61
C ALA A 70 11.17 5.04 4.15
N ALA A 71 10.86 3.76 4.40
CA ALA A 71 11.64 2.61 3.97
C ALA A 71 11.35 2.21 2.51
N GLY A 72 10.35 2.82 1.86
CA GLY A 72 9.96 2.50 0.48
C GLY A 72 9.23 1.17 0.34
N ILE A 73 8.55 0.72 1.40
CA ILE A 73 7.64 -0.41 1.34
C ILE A 73 6.20 0.13 1.21
N HIS A 74 5.43 -0.42 0.29
CA HIS A 74 4.06 0.01 -0.04
C HIS A 74 3.11 -1.17 0.02
N LEU A 75 1.89 -0.93 0.50
CA LEU A 75 0.84 -1.94 0.62
C LEU A 75 -0.30 -1.63 -0.35
N ILE A 76 -0.75 -2.65 -1.07
CA ILE A 76 -2.01 -2.66 -1.81
C ILE A 76 -2.85 -3.79 -1.22
N LEU A 77 -3.96 -3.44 -0.60
CA LEU A 77 -4.88 -4.40 0.01
C LEU A 77 -6.20 -4.36 -0.75
N ALA A 78 -6.56 -5.47 -1.36
CA ALA A 78 -7.83 -5.69 -2.04
C ALA A 78 -8.67 -6.70 -1.26
N THR A 79 -9.99 -6.61 -1.45
CA THR A 79 -10.95 -7.58 -0.92
C THR A 79 -12.26 -7.45 -1.70
N GLN A 80 -12.94 -8.57 -1.91
CA GLN A 80 -14.30 -8.61 -2.43
C GLN A 80 -15.35 -8.62 -1.30
N ARG A 81 -14.91 -8.66 -0.04
CA ARG A 81 -15.76 -8.72 1.17
C ARG A 81 -15.58 -7.46 2.02
N PRO A 82 -16.19 -6.32 1.63
CA PRO A 82 -16.03 -5.04 2.32
C PRO A 82 -16.87 -4.95 3.61
N SER A 83 -16.64 -5.86 4.56
CA SER A 83 -17.25 -5.84 5.88
C SER A 83 -16.40 -5.09 6.91
N VAL A 84 -17.02 -4.67 8.01
CA VAL A 84 -16.32 -4.00 9.13
C VAL A 84 -15.31 -4.91 9.84
N ASP A 85 -15.47 -6.22 9.70
CA ASP A 85 -14.56 -7.22 10.28
C ASP A 85 -13.29 -7.39 9.44
N VAL A 86 -13.35 -7.06 8.13
CA VAL A 86 -12.22 -7.11 7.21
C VAL A 86 -11.55 -5.74 7.12
N ILE A 87 -12.34 -4.69 6.84
CA ILE A 87 -11.87 -3.31 6.72
C ILE A 87 -12.14 -2.58 8.04
N THR A 88 -11.37 -2.99 9.05
CA THR A 88 -11.53 -2.50 10.42
C THR A 88 -11.14 -1.03 10.55
N GLY A 89 -11.50 -0.42 11.68
CA GLY A 89 -11.04 0.93 12.02
C GLY A 89 -9.52 1.06 12.08
N LEU A 90 -8.80 0.02 12.52
CA LEU A 90 -7.34 0.04 12.62
C LEU A 90 -6.68 0.03 11.23
N ILE A 91 -7.21 -0.76 10.30
CA ILE A 91 -6.77 -0.74 8.90
C ILE A 91 -7.01 0.65 8.30
N LYS A 92 -8.25 1.18 8.44
CA LYS A 92 -8.63 2.49 7.91
C LYS A 92 -7.81 3.64 8.45
N ALA A 93 -7.43 3.60 9.74
CA ALA A 93 -6.63 4.63 10.39
C ALA A 93 -5.21 4.75 9.81
N ASN A 94 -4.67 3.67 9.24
CA ASN A 94 -3.30 3.64 8.72
C ASN A 94 -3.23 3.65 7.18
N ILE A 95 -4.36 3.47 6.50
CA ILE A 95 -4.47 3.45 5.03
C ILE A 95 -5.50 4.51 4.59
N PRO A 96 -5.07 5.78 4.44
CA PRO A 96 -5.96 6.90 4.14
C PRO A 96 -6.34 7.00 2.65
N THR A 97 -5.50 6.48 1.74
CA THR A 97 -5.81 6.42 0.31
C THR A 97 -6.68 5.20 0.04
N ARG A 98 -7.83 5.39 -0.61
CA ARG A 98 -8.79 4.30 -0.84
C ARG A 98 -9.34 4.33 -2.25
N LEU A 99 -9.79 3.17 -2.70
CA LEU A 99 -10.39 2.98 -4.01
C LEU A 99 -11.52 1.98 -3.82
N SER A 100 -12.68 2.29 -4.37
CA SER A 100 -13.79 1.34 -4.46
C SER A 100 -14.27 1.22 -5.89
N PHE A 101 -14.32 0.00 -6.39
CA PHE A 101 -15.15 -0.35 -7.54
C PHE A 101 -16.62 -0.43 -7.11
N GLN A 102 -17.50 -0.83 -8.03
CA GLN A 102 -18.90 -1.06 -7.74
C GLN A 102 -19.06 -2.05 -6.57
N VAL A 103 -19.92 -1.70 -5.62
CA VAL A 103 -20.29 -2.54 -4.47
C VAL A 103 -21.80 -2.73 -4.41
N SER A 104 -22.25 -3.74 -3.67
CA SER A 104 -23.66 -4.12 -3.63
C SER A 104 -24.54 -3.17 -2.82
N SER A 105 -23.97 -2.43 -1.86
CA SER A 105 -24.77 -1.63 -0.94
C SER A 105 -24.11 -0.34 -0.47
N LYS A 106 -24.95 0.58 0.01
CA LYS A 106 -24.51 1.81 0.69
C LYS A 106 -23.69 1.54 1.94
N ILE A 107 -23.88 0.38 2.57
CA ILE A 107 -23.14 -0.03 3.75
C ILE A 107 -21.71 -0.38 3.33
N ASP A 108 -21.55 -1.21 2.29
CA ASP A 108 -20.26 -1.60 1.75
C ASP A 108 -19.45 -0.38 1.28
N SER A 109 -20.10 0.57 0.60
CA SER A 109 -19.47 1.83 0.18
C SER A 109 -18.92 2.59 1.39
N ARG A 110 -19.68 2.66 2.49
CA ARG A 110 -19.21 3.31 3.73
C ARG A 110 -18.12 2.53 4.42
N THR A 111 -18.13 1.20 4.39
CA THR A 111 -17.05 0.41 4.97
C THR A 111 -15.71 0.77 4.31
N ILE A 112 -15.69 0.91 2.98
CA ILE A 112 -14.48 1.23 2.22
C ILE A 112 -14.14 2.73 2.29
N LEU A 113 -15.07 3.60 1.93
CA LEU A 113 -14.79 5.03 1.68
C LEU A 113 -15.18 5.96 2.84
N ASP A 114 -15.79 5.43 3.90
CA ASP A 114 -16.48 6.23 4.94
C ASP A 114 -17.65 7.08 4.41
N GLN A 115 -18.07 6.85 3.15
CA GLN A 115 -19.17 7.54 2.49
C GLN A 115 -19.93 6.64 1.50
N MET A 116 -21.13 7.07 1.12
CA MET A 116 -21.92 6.44 0.05
C MET A 116 -21.38 6.86 -1.34
N GLY A 117 -21.76 6.13 -2.38
CA GLY A 117 -21.54 6.48 -3.79
C GLY A 117 -21.02 5.32 -4.63
N ALA A 118 -20.27 4.39 -4.03
CA ALA A 118 -19.70 3.26 -4.78
C ALA A 118 -20.78 2.25 -5.23
N GLU A 119 -21.92 2.20 -4.53
CA GLU A 119 -23.06 1.36 -4.92
C GLU A 119 -23.74 1.81 -6.22
N ALA A 120 -23.50 3.04 -6.65
CA ALA A 120 -24.08 3.63 -7.86
C ALA A 120 -23.12 3.60 -9.06
N LEU A 121 -21.93 2.98 -8.91
CA LEU A 121 -20.99 2.79 -10.00
C LEU A 121 -21.52 1.78 -11.03
N LEU A 122 -20.99 1.86 -12.25
CA LEU A 122 -21.47 1.09 -13.40
C LEU A 122 -20.83 -0.31 -13.53
N GLY A 123 -19.86 -0.64 -12.67
CA GLY A 123 -19.02 -1.83 -12.83
C GLY A 123 -17.99 -1.65 -13.94
N MET A 124 -17.42 -2.74 -14.46
CA MET A 124 -16.51 -2.75 -15.62
C MET A 124 -15.35 -1.72 -15.54
N GLY A 125 -14.74 -1.58 -14.36
CA GLY A 125 -13.63 -0.65 -14.14
C GLY A 125 -14.03 0.75 -13.66
N ASP A 126 -15.33 1.08 -13.57
CA ASP A 126 -15.79 2.32 -12.95
C ASP A 126 -15.53 2.32 -11.43
N MET A 127 -14.90 3.38 -10.94
CA MET A 127 -14.42 3.44 -9.54
C MET A 127 -14.51 4.84 -8.94
N LEU A 128 -14.53 4.87 -7.61
CA LEU A 128 -14.27 6.04 -6.78
C LEU A 128 -12.88 5.94 -6.18
N TYR A 129 -12.02 6.91 -6.47
CA TYR A 129 -10.68 7.04 -5.89
C TYR A 129 -10.65 8.18 -4.88
N MET A 130 -10.22 7.88 -3.65
CA MET A 130 -10.07 8.84 -2.57
C MET A 130 -8.57 9.01 -2.23
N PRO A 131 -7.93 10.08 -2.68
CA PRO A 131 -6.54 10.36 -2.32
C PRO A 131 -6.41 10.75 -0.85
N SER A 132 -5.28 10.42 -0.24
CA SER A 132 -4.95 10.84 1.12
C SER A 132 -5.02 12.36 1.28
N GLY A 133 -5.55 12.80 2.43
CA GLY A 133 -5.69 14.22 2.76
C GLY A 133 -6.93 14.89 2.17
N THR A 134 -7.69 14.21 1.32
CA THR A 134 -8.99 14.67 0.82
C THR A 134 -10.12 13.85 1.44
N GLY A 135 -11.27 14.47 1.67
CA GLY A 135 -12.47 13.79 2.16
C GLY A 135 -13.50 13.49 1.08
N LEU A 136 -13.17 13.74 -0.19
CA LEU A 136 -14.09 13.58 -1.32
C LEU A 136 -13.43 12.72 -2.39
N PRO A 137 -14.02 11.57 -2.77
CA PRO A 137 -13.50 10.76 -3.85
C PRO A 137 -13.78 11.41 -5.20
N ILE A 138 -12.90 11.12 -6.15
CA ILE A 138 -13.08 11.42 -7.56
C ILE A 138 -13.51 10.15 -8.30
N ARG A 139 -14.45 10.29 -9.24
CA ARG A 139 -14.86 9.19 -10.11
C ARG A 139 -13.83 9.02 -11.22
N VAL A 140 -13.39 7.79 -11.44
CA VAL A 140 -12.38 7.42 -12.44
C VAL A 140 -12.87 6.20 -13.21
N HIS A 141 -12.61 6.18 -14.51
CA HIS A 141 -12.80 5.00 -15.35
C HIS A 141 -11.47 4.25 -15.45
N GLY A 142 -11.43 3.03 -14.94
CA GLY A 142 -10.24 2.19 -14.95
C GLY A 142 -9.80 1.85 -16.36
N ALA A 143 -8.50 1.91 -16.59
CA ALA A 143 -7.92 1.39 -17.82
C ALA A 143 -8.16 -0.11 -17.89
N PHE A 144 -8.68 -0.58 -19.02
CA PHE A 144 -8.85 -2.00 -19.28
C PHE A 144 -7.50 -2.60 -19.69
N VAL A 145 -7.18 -3.75 -19.10
CA VAL A 145 -6.03 -4.60 -19.46
C VAL A 145 -6.55 -6.02 -19.59
N SER A 146 -6.24 -6.68 -20.70
CA SER A 146 -6.53 -8.10 -20.91
C SER A 146 -5.55 -8.97 -20.15
N ASP A 147 -5.97 -10.20 -19.83
CA ASP A 147 -5.06 -11.22 -19.29
C ASP A 147 -4.08 -11.74 -20.36
N GLU A 148 -4.43 -11.59 -21.64
CA GLU A 148 -3.57 -11.80 -22.82
C GLU A 148 -2.62 -10.61 -23.03
#